data_AF-A0A4C1UJN8-F1
#
_entry.id   AF-A0A4C1UJN8-F1
#
_cell.length_a   1.000
_cell.length_b   1.000
_cell.length_c   1.000
_cell.angle_alpha   90.00
_cell.angle_beta   90.00
_cell.angle_gamma   90.00
#
_symmetry.space_group_name_H-M   'P 1'
#
loop_
_entity.id
_entity.type
_entity.pdbx_description
1 polymer ?
#
loop_
_entity_poly.entity_id
_entity_poly.type
_entity_poly.pdbx_seq_one_letter_code
_entity_poly.pdbx_strand_id
1 'polypeptide(L)'
;MELFKEYNQQSLSRLRSAFDDEASCKMTNHNWFAEFKRGRVNLSDEFRDGRPPTAVNNKNIDAVRRMIETDRLLTAELRPPCAAVAAPAD
;
A
#
# COMPACT_ATOMS: atom_id res chain seq x y z
N MET A 1 -9.67 27.64 17.53
CA MET A 1 -9.07 26.98 16.34
C MET A 1 -7.65 27.46 16.05
N GLU A 2 -7.31 28.74 16.31
CA GLU A 2 -5.97 29.27 16.04
C GLU A 2 -4.88 28.78 17.00
N LEU A 3 -5.16 28.69 18.31
CA LEU A 3 -4.24 28.15 19.32
C LEU A 3 -3.68 26.76 18.95
N PHE A 4 -4.50 25.94 18.28
CA PHE A 4 -4.11 24.59 17.87
C PHE A 4 -3.22 24.54 16.63
N LYS A 5 -3.36 25.52 15.73
CA LYS A 5 -2.44 25.65 14.58
C LYS A 5 -1.05 26.07 15.06
N GLU A 6 -1.01 27.00 16.01
CA GLU A 6 0.23 27.51 16.57
C GLU A 6 0.95 26.45 17.42
N TYR A 7 0.21 25.70 18.26
CA TYR A 7 0.79 24.59 19.02
C TYR A 7 1.38 23.49 18.10
N ASN A 8 0.70 23.17 16.99
CA ASN A 8 1.21 22.21 16.02
C ASN A 8 2.49 22.72 15.32
N GLN A 9 2.55 24.01 14.97
CA GLN A 9 3.76 24.62 14.41
C GLN A 9 4.93 24.60 15.40
N GLN A 10 4.66 24.88 16.68
CA GLN A 10 5.68 24.82 17.74
C GLN A 10 6.21 23.40 17.93
N SER A 11 5.34 22.39 17.95
CA SER A 11 5.78 20.99 18.10
C SER A 11 6.63 20.53 16.91
N LEU A 12 6.25 20.94 15.70
CA LEU A 12 7.03 20.68 14.48
C LEU A 12 8.41 21.32 14.52
N SER A 13 8.50 22.58 14.95
CA SER A 13 9.78 23.28 15.07
C SER A 13 10.70 22.60 16.08
N ARG A 14 10.15 22.16 17.23
CA ARG A 14 10.92 21.44 18.26
C ARG A 14 11.42 20.08 17.76
N LEU A 15 10.57 19.31 17.07
CA LEU A 15 10.97 18.01 16.51
C LEU A 15 12.08 18.18 15.46
N ARG A 16 11.95 19.15 14.56
CA ARG A 16 12.98 19.43 13.56
C ARG A 16 14.30 19.86 14.19
N SER A 17 14.26 20.71 15.21
CA SER A 17 15.48 21.14 15.89
C SER A 17 16.18 20.04 16.69
N ALA A 18 15.47 18.98 17.07
CA ALA A 18 16.02 17.90 17.90
C ALA A 18 16.50 16.69 17.07
N PHE A 19 15.87 16.45 15.92
CA PHE A 19 16.08 15.24 15.12
C PHE A 19 16.48 15.53 13.67
N ASP A 20 16.55 16.80 13.25
CA ASP A 20 16.90 17.24 11.90
C ASP A 20 16.17 16.44 10.81
N ASP A 21 16.91 15.68 10.00
CA ASP A 21 16.38 14.87 8.89
C ASP A 21 15.64 13.60 9.36
N GLU A 22 15.88 13.16 10.59
CA GLU A 22 15.17 12.03 11.20
C GLU A 22 13.83 12.46 11.84
N ALA A 23 13.54 13.76 11.86
CA ALA A 23 12.29 14.28 12.39
C ALA A 23 11.09 13.78 11.57
N SER A 24 10.03 13.38 12.28
CA SER A 24 8.77 13.00 11.64
C SER A 24 8.23 14.11 10.73
N CYS A 25 7.65 13.74 9.59
CA CYS A 25 7.12 14.72 8.65
C CYS A 25 5.93 15.52 9.22
N LYS A 26 5.64 16.67 8.59
CA LYS A 26 4.54 17.56 8.99
C LYS A 26 3.19 16.85 9.10
N MET A 27 2.92 15.94 8.17
CA MET A 27 1.67 15.19 8.11
C MET A 27 1.52 14.21 9.28
N THR A 28 2.58 13.47 9.60
CA THR A 28 2.61 12.54 10.75
C THR A 28 2.32 13.26 12.06
N ASN A 29 2.95 14.42 12.28
CA ASN A 29 2.71 15.22 13.48
C ASN A 29 1.26 15.72 13.57
N HIS A 30 0.68 16.20 12.46
CA HIS A 30 -0.72 16.63 12.42
C HIS A 30 -1.69 15.49 12.75
N ASN A 31 -1.45 14.29 12.21
CA ASN A 31 -2.27 13.11 12.49
C ASN A 31 -2.21 12.73 13.97
N TRP A 32 -1.00 12.62 14.55
CA TRP A 32 -0.85 12.35 15.98
C TRP A 32 -1.53 13.39 16.85
N PHE A 33 -1.45 14.67 16.47
CA PHE A 33 -2.13 15.74 17.19
C PHE A 33 -3.66 15.60 17.16
N ALA A 34 -4.23 15.15 16.04
CA ALA A 34 -5.65 14.83 15.96
C ALA A 34 -6.03 13.66 16.86
N GLU A 35 -5.20 12.62 16.93
CA GLU A 35 -5.42 11.46 17.80
C GLU A 35 -5.32 11.82 19.29
N PHE A 36 -4.36 12.64 19.70
CA PHE A 36 -4.29 13.13 21.08
C PHE A 36 -5.54 13.93 21.46
N LYS A 37 -6.08 14.76 20.55
CA LYS A 37 -7.36 15.45 20.77
C LYS A 37 -8.55 14.49 20.88
N ARG A 38 -8.50 13.34 20.22
CA ARG A 38 -9.50 12.27 20.34
C ARG A 38 -9.39 11.50 21.66
N GLY A 39 -8.41 11.84 22.51
CA GLY A 39 -8.19 11.20 23.81
C GLY A 39 -7.27 9.98 23.74
N ARG A 40 -6.61 9.72 22.60
CA ARG A 40 -5.56 8.71 22.54
C ARG A 40 -4.43 9.13 23.48
N VAL A 41 -4.04 8.26 24.41
CA VAL A 41 -2.89 8.48 25.31
C VAL A 41 -1.75 7.50 25.04
N ASN A 42 -2.04 6.39 24.36
CA ASN A 42 -1.06 5.37 24.05
C ASN A 42 -0.26 5.73 22.79
N LEU A 43 1.07 5.63 22.90
CA LEU A 43 2.02 5.84 21.81
C LEU A 43 2.28 4.59 20.98
N SER A 44 1.90 3.40 21.48
CA SER A 44 2.08 2.17 20.70
C SER A 44 1.24 2.23 19.41
N ASP A 45 1.80 1.65 18.35
CA ASP A 45 1.06 1.37 17.13
C ASP A 45 -0.17 0.53 17.44
N GLU A 46 -1.26 0.84 16.75
CA GLU A 46 -2.41 -0.05 16.75
C GLU A 46 -2.05 -1.38 16.11
N PHE A 47 -2.77 -2.44 16.50
CA PHE A 47 -2.60 -3.73 15.86
C PHE A 47 -2.89 -3.58 14.36
N ARG A 48 -1.87 -3.85 13.55
CA ARG A 48 -2.01 -3.89 12.10
C ARG A 48 -2.33 -5.32 11.73
N ASP A 49 -3.57 -5.57 11.31
CA ASP A 49 -3.91 -6.83 10.67
C ASP A 49 -2.99 -7.02 9.47
N GLY A 50 -2.08 -7.98 9.59
CA GLY A 50 -1.25 -8.42 8.48
C GLY A 50 -2.07 -9.24 7.49
N ARG A 51 -1.36 -9.95 6.60
CA ARG A 51 -2.01 -10.96 5.78
C ARG A 51 -2.63 -12.03 6.70
N PRO A 52 -3.93 -12.34 6.57
CA PRO A 52 -4.56 -13.38 7.37
C PRO A 52 -3.81 -14.71 7.22
N PRO A 53 -3.60 -15.49 8.29
CA PRO A 53 -2.94 -16.80 8.22
C PRO A 53 -3.64 -17.75 7.23
N THR A 54 -4.96 -17.59 7.07
CA THR A 54 -5.82 -18.38 6.18
C THR A 54 -5.75 -17.94 4.70
N ALA A 55 -5.05 -16.84 4.40
CA ALA A 55 -4.91 -16.33 3.04
C ALA A 55 -4.10 -17.27 2.13
N VAL A 56 -3.23 -18.11 2.71
CA VAL A 56 -2.61 -19.25 2.02
C VAL A 56 -3.35 -20.51 2.43
N ASN A 57 -4.18 -21.05 1.54
CA ASN A 57 -4.73 -22.38 1.71
C ASN A 57 -4.68 -23.13 0.38
N ASN A 58 -4.69 -24.46 0.42
CA ASN A 58 -4.56 -25.29 -0.78
C ASN A 58 -5.66 -24.99 -1.81
N LYS A 59 -6.89 -24.68 -1.36
CA LYS A 59 -7.99 -24.32 -2.28
C LYS A 59 -7.69 -23.05 -3.06
N ASN A 60 -7.16 -22.02 -2.39
CA ASN A 60 -6.77 -20.75 -3.01
C ASN A 60 -5.57 -20.95 -3.95
N ILE A 61 -4.59 -21.78 -3.55
CA ILE A 61 -3.44 -22.13 -4.40
C ILE A 61 -3.91 -22.84 -5.67
N ASP A 62 -4.78 -23.84 -5.53
CA ASP A 62 -5.30 -24.62 -6.66
C ASP A 62 -6.20 -23.78 -7.57
N ALA A 63 -7.00 -22.87 -7.01
CA ALA A 63 -7.79 -21.92 -7.79
C ALA A 63 -6.90 -21.00 -8.62
N VAL A 64 -5.86 -20.41 -8.02
CA VAL A 64 -4.91 -19.54 -8.73
C VAL A 64 -4.14 -20.32 -9.79
N ARG A 65 -3.71 -21.56 -9.50
CA ARG A 65 -3.06 -22.45 -10.49
C ARG A 65 -3.95 -22.70 -11.70
N ARG A 66 -5.22 -23.06 -11.48
CA ARG A 66 -6.21 -23.26 -12.56
C ARG A 66 -6.41 -21.98 -13.37
N MET A 67 -6.52 -20.82 -12.72
CA MET A 67 -6.66 -19.55 -13.43
C MET A 67 -5.47 -19.28 -14.36
N ILE A 68 -4.24 -19.47 -13.89
CA ILE A 68 -3.02 -19.27 -14.70
C ILE A 68 -2.97 -20.25 -15.87
N GLU A 69 -3.35 -21.51 -15.65
CA GLU A 69 -3.36 -22.54 -16.69
C GLU A 69 -4.42 -22.26 -17.76
N THR A 70 -5.64 -21.87 -17.34
CA THR A 70 -6.70 -21.45 -18.26
C THR A 70 -6.30 -20.20 -19.06
N ASP A 71 -5.70 -19.19 -18.43
CA ASP A 71 -5.25 -17.97 -19.11
C ASP A 71 -4.12 -18.26 -20.12
N ARG A 72 -3.21 -19.17 -19.79
CA ARG A 72 -2.20 -19.67 -20.74
C ARG A 72 -2.82 -20.39 -21.94
N LEU A 73 -3.85 -21.20 -21.72
CA LEU A 73 -4.58 -21.89 -22.78
C LEU A 73 -5.33 -20.88 -23.66
N LEU A 74 -6.04 -19.91 -23.06
CA LEU A 74 -6.70 -18.82 -23.80
C LEU A 74 -5.69 -18.00 -24.61
N THR A 75 -4.53 -17.68 -24.03
CA THR A 75 -3.47 -16.95 -24.72
C THR A 75 -2.85 -17.78 -25.85
N ALA A 76 -2.81 -19.10 -25.74
CA ALA A 76 -2.34 -19.98 -26.79
C ALA A 76 -3.36 -20.12 -27.92
N GLU A 77 -4.65 -20.23 -27.61
CA GLU A 77 -5.73 -20.32 -28.61
C GLU A 77 -5.96 -18.98 -29.34
N LEU A 78 -5.84 -17.85 -28.63
CA LEU A 78 -5.95 -16.52 -29.22
C LEU A 78 -4.67 -16.08 -29.94
N ARG A 79 -3.56 -16.81 -29.80
CA ARG A 79 -2.34 -16.55 -30.57
C ARG A 79 -2.49 -17.21 -31.93
N PRO A 80 -2.72 -16.45 -33.02
CA PRO A 80 -2.80 -17.04 -34.35
C PRO A 80 -1.50 -17.77 -34.69
N PRO A 81 -1.55 -18.87 -35.46
CA PRO A 81 -0.35 -19.54 -35.94
C PRO A 81 0.54 -18.53 -36.65
N CYS A 82 1.83 -18.51 -36.28
CA CYS A 82 2.83 -17.59 -36.85
C CYS A 82 2.97 -17.66 -38.38
N ALA A 83 2.32 -18.65 -39.02
CA ALA A 83 2.27 -18.85 -40.46
C ALA A 83 1.18 -18.03 -41.21
N ALA A 84 0.28 -17.33 -40.50
CA ALA A 84 -0.83 -16.62 -41.16
C ALA A 84 -0.52 -15.18 -41.62
N VAL A 85 0.67 -14.64 -41.34
CA VAL A 85 1.11 -13.37 -41.92
C VAL A 85 1.85 -13.68 -43.22
N ALA A 86 1.10 -14.02 -44.26
CA ALA A 86 1.64 -14.01 -45.62
C ALA A 86 2.05 -12.56 -45.93
N ALA A 87 3.35 -12.35 -46.14
CA ALA A 87 3.86 -11.09 -46.67
C ALA A 87 3.18 -10.80 -48.02
N PRO A 88 2.79 -9.55 -48.32
CA PRO A 88 2.32 -9.21 -49.66
C PRO A 88 3.45 -9.46 -50.66
N ALA A 89 3.14 -10.21 -51.71
CA ALA A 89 4.01 -10.36 -52.87
C ALA A 89 4.04 -9.03 -53.64
N ASP A 90 5.26 -8.54 -53.84
CA ASP A 90 5.74 -7.47 -54.75
C ASP A 90 4.89 -6.21 -54.99
#